data_AF-A0AAU5JLS4-F1
#
_entry.id   AF-A0AAU5JLS4-F1
#
_cell.length_a   1.000
_cell.length_b   1.000
_cell.length_c   1.000
_cell.angle_alpha   90.00
_cell.angle_beta   90.00
_cell.angle_gamma   90.00
#
_symmetry.space_group_name_H-M   'P 1'
#
loop_
_entity.id
_entity.type
_entity.pdbx_description
1 polymer ?
#
loop_
_entity_poly.entity_id
_entity_poly.type
_entity_poly.pdbx_seq_one_letter_code
_entity_poly.pdbx_strand_id
1 'polypeptide(L)' 'MTDTWPYLDVHQSRTHEPTPYEYRLAATLEQVFAQEGHELADVVRGLNARAVHTADGTPWTEESFRAEMNRLGD' A
#
# COMPACT_ATOMS: atom_id res chain seq x y z
N MET A 1 14.03 5.12 -40.02
CA MET A 1 12.94 4.81 -39.09
C MET A 1 13.53 4.90 -37.69
N THR A 2 13.30 6.02 -37.01
CA THR A 2 13.72 6.20 -35.61
C THR A 2 12.69 5.51 -34.73
N ASP A 3 13.08 4.38 -34.15
CA ASP A 3 12.28 3.60 -33.22
C ASP A 3 12.19 4.38 -31.90
N THR A 4 11.19 5.24 -31.76
CA THR A 4 10.91 5.92 -30.49
C THR A 4 10.13 4.95 -29.62
N TRP A 5 10.86 4.07 -28.93
CA TRP A 5 10.28 3.26 -27.86
C TRP A 5 9.58 4.21 -26.87
N PRO A 6 8.31 3.99 -26.49
CA PRO A 6 7.66 4.84 -25.50
C PRO A 6 8.48 4.73 -24.21
N TYR A 7 9.06 5.86 -23.78
CA TYR A 7 9.73 5.93 -22.50
C TYR A 7 8.76 5.44 -21.42
N LEU A 8 9.23 4.50 -20.59
CA LEU A 8 8.51 4.13 -19.38
C LEU A 8 8.54 5.36 -18.46
N ASP A 9 7.46 6.13 -18.45
CA ASP A 9 7.24 7.15 -17.42
C ASP A 9 6.85 6.43 -16.13
N VAL A 10 7.87 6.13 -15.32
CA VAL A 10 7.70 5.38 -14.07
C VAL A 10 7.01 6.30 -13.07
N HIS A 11 5.68 6.31 -13.07
CA HIS A 11 4.88 7.03 -12.07
C HIS A 11 4.97 6.41 -10.65
N GLN A 12 5.74 5.33 -10.49
CA GLN A 12 6.02 4.65 -9.22
C GLN A 12 7.52 4.35 -9.12
N SER A 13 8.34 5.40 -9.10
CA SER A 13 9.78 5.25 -8.90
C SER A 13 10.03 5.03 -7.41
N ARG A 14 10.28 3.77 -7.02
CA ARG A 14 10.66 3.43 -5.64
C ARG A 14 11.89 4.27 -5.23
N THR A 15 11.82 4.95 -4.09
CA THR A 15 12.93 5.77 -3.56
C THR A 15 13.92 4.92 -2.74
N HIS A 16 13.48 3.75 -2.26
CA HIS A 16 14.29 2.77 -1.55
C HIS A 16 13.78 1.34 -1.79
N GLU A 17 14.55 0.35 -1.32
CA GLU A 17 14.08 -1.05 -1.25
C GLU A 17 12.97 -1.17 -0.20
N PRO A 18 11.87 -1.90 -0.46
CA PRO A 18 10.79 -2.01 0.50
C PRO A 18 11.27 -2.61 1.83
N THR A 19 10.80 -2.03 2.92
CA THR A 19 11.08 -2.51 4.27
C THR A 19 10.27 -3.78 4.58
N PRO A 20 10.65 -4.59 5.59
CA PRO A 20 9.83 -5.73 6.01
C PRO A 20 8.40 -5.36 6.41
N TYR A 21 8.22 -4.13 6.91
CA TYR A 21 6.90 -3.58 7.22
C TYR A 21 6.09 -3.34 5.94
N GLU A 22 6.67 -2.69 4.93
CA GLU A 22 6.00 -2.45 3.63
C GLU A 22 5.65 -3.74 2.90
N TYR A 23 6.55 -4.73 2.92
CA TYR A 23 6.25 -6.06 2.36
C TYR A 23 5.05 -6.71 3.05
N ARG A 24 4.97 -6.63 4.39
CA ARG A 24 3.83 -7.16 5.14
C ARG A 24 2.54 -6.40 4.84
N LEU A 25 2.61 -5.08 4.75
CA LEU A 25 1.47 -4.24 4.42
C LEU A 25 0.94 -4.59 3.03
N ALA A 26 1.82 -4.66 2.02
CA ALA A 26 1.45 -5.02 0.64
C ALA A 26 0.80 -6.41 0.56
N ALA A 27 1.43 -7.44 1.14
CA ALA A 27 0.88 -8.80 1.13
C ALA A 27 -0.50 -8.87 1.80
N THR A 28 -0.73 -8.05 2.83
CA THR A 28 -2.03 -8.00 3.52
C THR A 28 -3.08 -7.29 2.65
N LEU A 29 -2.71 -6.18 2.00
CA LEU A 29 -3.60 -5.47 1.07
C LEU A 29 -4.02 -6.36 -0.09
N GLU A 30 -3.09 -7.14 -0.66
CA GLU A 30 -3.39 -8.11 -1.71
C GLU A 30 -4.47 -9.12 -1.27
N GLN A 31 -4.38 -9.63 -0.04
CA GLN A 31 -5.39 -10.54 0.49
C GLN A 31 -6.75 -9.87 0.68
N VAL A 32 -6.77 -8.64 1.20
CA VAL A 32 -8.03 -7.91 1.41
C VAL A 32 -8.72 -7.64 0.08
N PHE A 33 -7.98 -7.16 -0.92
CA PHE A 33 -8.55 -6.93 -2.26
C PHE A 33 -8.97 -8.22 -2.95
N ALA A 34 -8.34 -9.35 -2.66
CA ALA A 34 -8.74 -10.63 -3.24
C ALA A 34 -10.00 -11.23 -2.60
N GLN A 35 -10.29 -10.93 -1.34
CA GLN A 35 -11.24 -11.71 -0.53
C GLN A 35 -12.36 -10.90 0.13
N GLU A 36 -12.15 -9.61 0.41
CA GLU A 36 -13.03 -8.84 1.29
C GLU A 36 -13.69 -7.66 0.61
N GLY A 37 -12.96 -6.89 -0.19
CA GLY A 37 -13.52 -5.73 -0.86
C GLY A 37 -12.47 -4.75 -1.36
N HIS A 38 -12.95 -3.70 -2.03
CA HIS A 38 -12.11 -2.69 -2.69
C HIS A 38 -12.31 -1.28 -2.12
N GLU A 39 -13.21 -1.12 -1.16
CA GLU A 39 -13.44 0.16 -0.51
C GLU A 39 -12.47 0.34 0.66
N LEU A 40 -12.20 1.61 1.01
CA LEU A 40 -11.26 1.93 2.10
C LEU A 40 -11.69 1.33 3.45
N ALA A 41 -12.99 1.27 3.71
CA ALA A 41 -13.51 0.63 4.92
C ALA A 41 -13.19 -0.87 4.98
N ASP A 42 -13.18 -1.57 3.84
CA ASP A 42 -12.79 -2.98 3.75
C ASP A 42 -11.30 -3.15 4.03
N VAL A 43 -10.47 -2.26 3.49
CA VAL A 43 -9.03 -2.21 3.76
C VAL A 43 -8.74 -2.08 5.26
N VAL A 44 -9.31 -1.06 5.90
CA VAL A 44 -9.10 -0.81 7.34
C VAL A 44 -9.59 -1.99 8.18
N ARG A 45 -10.76 -2.54 7.86
CA ARG A 45 -11.31 -3.73 8.54
C ARG A 45 -10.38 -4.93 8.38
N GLY A 46 -9.92 -5.21 7.15
CA GLY A 46 -9.08 -6.35 6.84
C GLY A 46 -7.69 -6.29 7.46
N LEU A 47 -7.07 -5.11 7.51
CA LEU A 47 -5.79 -4.88 8.20
C LEU A 47 -5.92 -5.12 9.70
N ASN A 48 -6.94 -4.53 10.33
CA ASN A 48 -7.17 -4.65 11.78
C ASN A 48 -7.53 -6.10 12.17
N ALA A 49 -8.32 -6.81 11.36
CA ALA A 49 -8.68 -8.21 11.61
C ALA A 49 -7.45 -9.14 11.62
N ARG A 50 -6.38 -8.78 10.91
CA ARG A 50 -5.13 -9.54 10.82
C ARG A 50 -4.04 -9.05 11.77
N ALA A 51 -4.38 -8.14 12.69
CA ALA A 51 -3.43 -7.51 13.62
C ALA A 51 -2.21 -6.89 12.92
N VAL A 52 -2.41 -6.38 11.70
CA VAL A 52 -1.41 -5.52 11.05
C VAL A 52 -1.60 -4.13 11.62
N HIS A 53 -0.62 -3.66 12.37
CA HIS A 53 -0.62 -2.34 12.96
C HIS A 53 0.07 -1.31 12.05
N THR A 54 -0.19 -0.04 12.32
CA THR A 54 0.60 1.07 11.78
C THR A 54 2.08 0.92 12.16
N ALA A 55 2.96 1.70 11.53
CA ALA A 55 4.38 1.74 11.90
C ALA A 55 4.61 2.00 13.41
N ASP A 56 3.70 2.76 14.04
CA ASP A 56 3.72 3.10 15.47
C ASP A 56 2.99 2.09 16.38
N GLY A 57 2.47 0.99 15.81
CA GLY A 57 1.82 -0.09 16.57
C GLY A 57 0.35 0.15 16.92
N THR A 58 -0.29 1.18 16.36
CA THR A 58 -1.71 1.48 16.60
C THR A 58 -2.64 0.77 15.61
N PRO A 59 -3.92 0.55 15.94
CA PRO A 59 -4.92 0.09 14.97
C PRO A 59 -5.12 1.10 13.83
N TRP A 60 -5.48 0.60 12.65
CA TRP A 60 -5.76 1.44 11.49
C TRP A 60 -7.08 2.19 11.64
N THR A 61 -7.06 3.46 11.26
CA THR A 61 -8.24 4.24 10.89
C THR A 61 -8.13 4.57 9.40
N GLU A 62 -9.23 5.03 8.79
CA GLU A 62 -9.14 5.50 7.39
C GLU A 62 -8.21 6.70 7.24
N GLU A 63 -8.11 7.54 8.27
CA GLU A 63 -7.21 8.70 8.29
C GLU A 63 -5.74 8.27 8.34
N SER A 64 -5.38 7.38 9.26
CA SER A 64 -4.00 6.90 9.37
C SER A 64 -3.58 6.11 8.14
N PHE A 65 -4.49 5.35 7.52
CA PHE A 65 -4.23 4.68 6.25
C PHE A 65 -3.91 5.66 5.12
N ARG A 66 -4.74 6.69 4.94
CA ARG A 66 -4.47 7.71 3.91
C ARG A 66 -3.14 8.44 4.15
N ALA A 67 -2.85 8.77 5.40
CA ALA A 67 -1.59 9.41 5.76
C ALA A 67 -0.38 8.53 5.42
N GLU A 68 -0.48 7.23 5.68
CA GLU A 68 0.57 6.28 5.34
C GLU A 68 0.74 6.11 3.83
N MET A 69 -0.35 5.98 3.07
CA MET A 69 -0.28 5.88 1.61
C MET A 69 0.33 7.14 0.99
N ASN A 70 0.06 8.33 1.56
CA ASN A 70 0.73 9.55 1.14
C ASN A 70 2.24 9.50 1.43
N ARG A 71 2.63 9.13 2.66
CA ARG A 71 4.04 9.01 3.07
C ARG A 71 4.83 8.03 2.20
N LEU A 72 4.21 6.93 1.77
CA LEU A 72 4.82 5.90 0.91
C LEU A 72 4.84 6.31 -0.57
N GLY A 73 3.97 7.25 -0.98
CA GLY A 73 3.89 7.75 -2.35
C GLY A 73 4.77 8.96 -2.65
N ASP A 74 5.29 9.62 -1.60
CA ASP A 74 6.26 10.74 -1.66
C ASP A 74 7.70 10.24 -1.93
#